data_AF-A0A1G9S9C7-F1
#
_entry.id   AF-A0A1G9S9C7-F1
#
_cell.length_a   1.000
_cell.length_b   1.000
_cell.length_c   1.000
_cell.angle_alpha   90.00
_cell.angle_beta   90.00
_cell.angle_gamma   90.00
#
_symmetry.space_group_name_H-M   'P 1'
#
loop_
_entity.id
_entity.type
_entity.pdbx_description
1 polymer ?
#
loop_
_entity_poly.entity_id
_entity_poly.type
_entity_poly.pdbx_seq_one_letter_code
_entity_poly.pdbx_strand_id
1 'polypeptide(L)' 'MLSFQDVADAGFEERDAVMRALAEDMLEASGRYRGGRGFVSAERPRDRARALGRDRRERRPQRRAC' A
#
# COMPACT_ATOMS: atom_id res chain seq x y z
N MET A 1 -7.77 13.56 5.75
CA MET A 1 -7.05 12.38 5.25
C MET A 1 -7.37 11.27 6.23
N LEU A 2 -8.25 10.36 5.83
CA LEU A 2 -8.67 9.24 6.67
C LEU A 2 -7.51 8.24 6.86
N SER A 3 -7.49 7.56 7.99
CA SER A 3 -6.52 6.54 8.34
C SER A 3 -7.19 5.18 8.55
N PHE A 4 -6.38 4.11 8.56
CA PHE A 4 -6.87 2.78 8.93
C PHE A 4 -7.36 2.69 10.39
N GLN A 5 -6.90 3.61 11.25
CA GLN A 5 -7.36 3.67 12.64
C GLN A 5 -8.82 4.13 12.71
N ASP A 6 -9.21 5.09 11.86
CA ASP A 6 -10.59 5.58 11.77
C ASP A 6 -11.57 4.47 11.33
N VAL A 7 -11.11 3.52 10.51
CA VAL A 7 -11.89 2.32 10.12
C VAL A 7 -12.02 1.33 11.29
N ALA A 8 -11.00 1.24 12.13
CA ALA A 8 -10.99 0.33 13.28
C ALA A 8 -11.87 0.86 14.42
N ASP A 9 -11.93 2.19 14.55
CA ASP A 9 -12.72 2.89 15.55
C ASP A 9 -14.19 3.11 15.13
N ALA A 10 -14.50 2.96 13.83
CA ALA A 10 -15.85 3.08 13.29
C ALA A 10 -16.79 1.96 13.77
N GLY A 11 -18.03 2.33 14.10
CA GLY A 11 -19.10 1.37 14.36
C GLY A 11 -19.45 0.52 13.13
N PHE A 12 -20.07 -0.64 13.33
CA PHE A 12 -20.36 -1.60 12.25
C PHE A 12 -21.15 -0.99 11.08
N GLU A 13 -22.08 -0.08 11.38
CA GLU A 13 -22.93 0.61 10.39
C GLU A 13 -22.16 1.71 9.63
N GLU A 14 -21.22 2.39 10.29
CA GLU A 14 -20.48 3.51 9.73
C GLU A 14 -19.21 3.06 9.00
N ARG A 15 -18.72 1.86 9.32
CA ARG A 15 -17.47 1.30 8.80
C ARG A 15 -17.43 1.24 7.28
N ASP A 16 -18.55 0.93 6.62
CA ASP A 16 -18.64 0.90 5.16
C ASP A 16 -18.44 2.30 4.57
N ALA A 17 -19.10 3.31 5.14
CA ALA A 17 -18.95 4.71 4.71
C ALA A 17 -17.51 5.22 4.92
N VAL A 18 -16.90 4.90 6.07
CA VAL A 18 -15.51 5.27 6.38
C VAL A 18 -14.53 4.56 5.44
N MET A 19 -14.75 3.27 5.14
CA MET A 19 -13.94 2.53 4.18
C MET A 19 -14.06 3.07 2.76
N ARG A 20 -15.27 3.47 2.35
CA ARG A 20 -15.51 4.06 1.04
C ARG A 20 -14.78 5.40 0.88
N ALA A 21 -14.91 6.28 1.88
CA ALA A 21 -14.21 7.56 1.91
C ALA A 21 -12.68 7.39 1.94
N LEU A 22 -12.16 6.42 2.71
CA LEU A 22 -10.73 6.09 2.73
C LEU A 22 -10.24 5.57 1.36
N ALA A 23 -11.04 4.75 0.68
CA ALA A 23 -10.69 4.24 -0.64
C ALA A 23 -10.61 5.35 -1.69
N GLU A 24 -11.52 6.34 -1.63
CA GLU A 24 -11.51 7.53 -2.49
C GLU A 24 -10.26 8.38 -2.25
N ASP A 25 -9.93 8.67 -0.98
CA ASP A 25 -8.69 9.37 -0.60
C ASP A 25 -7.43 8.65 -1.15
N MET A 26 -7.38 7.32 -1.06
CA MET A 26 -6.27 6.52 -1.59
C MET A 26 -6.21 6.48 -3.11
N LEU A 27 -7.36 6.45 -3.79
CA LEU A 27 -7.44 6.56 -5.24
C LEU A 27 -6.91 7.91 -5.73
N GLU A 28 -7.29 9.00 -5.08
CA GLU A 28 -6.81 10.34 -5.40
C GLU A 28 -5.29 10.45 -5.15
N ALA A 29 -4.82 9.97 -4.00
CA ALA A 29 -3.39 9.96 -3.69
C ALA A 29 -2.59 9.10 -4.69
N SER A 30 -3.03 7.86 -4.95
CA SER A 30 -2.34 6.96 -5.87
C SER A 30 -2.35 7.45 -7.32
N GLY A 31 -3.40 8.15 -7.75
CA GLY A 31 -3.46 8.82 -9.05
C GLY A 31 -2.37 9.88 -9.21
N ARG A 32 -2.09 10.65 -8.14
CA ARG A 32 -1.00 11.64 -8.11
C ARG A 32 0.40 11.02 -8.06
N TYR A 33 0.54 9.79 -7.53
CA TYR A 33 1.82 9.11 -7.35
C TYR A 33 2.05 7.91 -8.28
N ARG A 34 1.29 7.73 -9.37
CA ARG A 34 1.53 6.67 -10.36
C ARG A 34 2.97 6.76 -10.90
N GLY A 35 3.85 5.90 -10.40
CA GLY A 35 5.28 5.83 -10.74
C GLY A 35 6.26 6.43 -9.71
N GLY A 36 5.78 6.96 -8.58
CA GLY A 36 6.61 7.51 -7.51
C GLY A 36 7.13 6.46 -6.50
N ARG A 37 8.19 6.78 -5.75
CA ARG A 37 8.70 5.94 -4.66
C ARG A 37 7.59 5.58 -3.67
N GLY A 38 7.43 4.29 -3.39
CA GLY A 38 6.46 3.78 -2.40
C GLY A 38 5.17 3.18 -2.99
N PHE A 39 4.87 3.43 -4.27
CA PHE A 39 3.75 2.80 -4.97
C PHE A 39 4.25 1.83 -6.04
N VAL A 40 3.74 0.60 -6.04
CA VAL A 40 4.08 -0.41 -7.04
C VAL A 40 2.87 -0.59 -7.96
N SER A 41 3.08 -0.39 -9.26
CA SER A 41 2.11 -0.84 -10.26
C SER A 41 2.13 -2.37 -10.29
N ALA A 42 1.13 -2.99 -9.68
CA ALA A 42 1.00 -4.45 -9.65
C ALA A 42 -0.35 -4.83 -10.23
N GLU A 43 -0.41 -5.01 -11.56
CA GLU A 43 -1.60 -5.53 -12.25
C GLU A 43 -1.86 -6.99 -11.92
N ARG A 44 -0.80 -7.77 -11.59
CA ARG A 44 -0.92 -9.19 -11.24
C ARG A 44 -0.29 -9.49 -9.89
N PRO A 45 -0.78 -10.51 -9.15
CA PRO A 45 -0.22 -10.89 -7.85
C PRO A 45 1.30 -11.14 -7.88
N ARG A 46 1.81 -11.68 -8.99
CA ARG A 46 3.25 -11.92 -9.21
C ARG A 46 4.08 -10.63 -9.26
N ASP A 47 3.50 -9.54 -9.75
CA ASP A 47 4.18 -8.25 -9.91
C ASP A 47 4.41 -7.60 -8.53
N ARG A 48 3.43 -7.76 -7.63
CA ARG A 48 3.56 -7.40 -6.22
C ARG A 48 4.64 -8.22 -5.52
N ALA A 49 4.65 -9.54 -5.72
CA ALA A 49 5.66 -10.42 -5.13
C ALA A 49 7.08 -10.06 -5.60
N ARG A 50 7.22 -9.68 -6.89
CA ARG A 50 8.49 -9.25 -7.46
C ARG A 50 8.98 -7.93 -6.87
N ALA A 51 8.09 -6.94 -6.73
CA ALA A 51 8.44 -5.65 -6.14
C ALA A 51 8.80 -5.76 -4.65
N LEU A 52 7.95 -6.43 -3.85
CA LEU A 52 8.22 -6.64 -2.43
C LEU A 52 9.46 -7.55 -2.21
N GLY A 53 9.69 -8.50 -3.12
CA GLY A 53 10.88 -9.34 -3.11
C GLY A 53 12.16 -8.56 -3.39
N ARG A 54 12.10 -7.53 -4.25
CA ARG A 54 13.22 -6.63 -4.55
C ARG A 54 13.59 -5.80 -3.32
N ASP A 55 12.62 -5.15 -2.69
CA ASP A 55 12.85 -4.35 -1.48
C ASP A 55 13.43 -5.19 -0.33
N ARG A 56 12.97 -6.44 -0.18
CA ARG A 56 13.54 -7.38 0.79
C ARG A 56 15.00 -7.74 0.49
N ARG A 57 15.40 -7.86 -0.78
CA ARG A 57 16.79 -8.12 -1.19
C ARG A 57 17.67 -6.89 -0.98
N GLU A 58 17.15 -5.70 -1.29
CA GLU A 58 17.85 -4.43 -1.09
C GLU A 58 18.03 -4.10 0.41
N ARG A 59 17.05 -4.46 1.25
CA ARG A 59 17.14 -4.34 2.72
C ARG A 59 17.93 -5.44 3.41
N ARG A 60 18.16 -6.57 2.74
CA ARG A 60 19.02 -7.62 3.29
C ARG A 60 20.44 -7.05 3.21
N PRO A 61 21.17 -6.90 4.34
CA PRO A 61 22.59 -6.62 4.24
C PRO A 61 23.16 -7.76 3.40
N GLN A 62 23.69 -7.42 2.22
CA GLN A 62 24.38 -8.38 1.39
C GLN A 62 25.45 -8.94 2.31
N ARG A 63 25.24 -10.16 2.82
CA ARG A 63 26.34 -10.97 3.36
C ARG A 63 27.23 -11.15 2.15
N ARG A 64 28.15 -10.20 1.96
CA ARG A 64 29.23 -10.30 1.00
C ARG A 64 29.89 -11.64 1.31
N ALA A 65 30.08 -12.39 0.24
CA ALA A 65 30.61 -13.73 0.26
C ALA A 65 31.84 -13.83 1.18
N CYS A 66 31.87 -14.88 1.99
CA CYS A 66 33.06 -15.65 2.30
C CYS A 66 32.69 -17.10 2.03
#